data_AF-A0AAV3RYH8-F1
#
_entry.id   AF-A0AAV3RYH8-F1
#
_cell.length_a   1.000
_cell.length_b   1.000
_cell.length_c   1.000
_cell.angle_alpha   90.00
_cell.angle_beta   90.00
_cell.angle_gamma   90.00
#
_symmetry.space_group_name_H-M   'P 1'
#
loop_
_entity.id
_entity.type
_entity.pdbx_description
1 polymer ?
#
loop_
_entity_poly.entity_id
_entity_poly.type
_entity_poly.pdbx_seq_one_letter_code
_entity_poly.pdbx_strand_id
1 'polypeptide(L)' 'MEGFREGGSTARPPVLDGTNYAYWKARMTAFLKSMDTTTLKVVRAGWIAPTFDNEGLATVKPEDDWTEE' A
#
# COMPACT_ATOMS: atom_id res chain seq x y z
N MET A 1 17.92 -15.12 -22.96
CA MET A 1 16.69 -14.33 -22.83
C MET A 1 16.82 -13.58 -21.53
N GLU A 2 17.42 -12.39 -21.57
CA GLU A 2 17.66 -11.56 -20.38
C GLU A 2 16.29 -11.08 -19.89
N GLY A 3 15.78 -11.72 -18.83
CA GLY A 3 14.51 -11.34 -18.22
C GLY A 3 14.55 -9.86 -17.87
N PHE A 4 13.47 -9.14 -18.21
CA PHE A 4 13.29 -7.74 -17.83
C PHE A 4 13.79 -7.52 -16.41
N ARG A 5 14.90 -6.80 -16.25
CA ARG A 5 15.47 -6.46 -14.95
C ARG A 5 14.37 -5.82 -14.11
N GLU A 6 13.90 -6.55 -13.11
CA GLU A 6 12.97 -6.04 -12.12
C GLU A 6 13.57 -4.76 -11.54
N GLY A 7 12.82 -3.65 -11.58
CA GLY A 7 13.32 -2.35 -11.11
C GLY A 7 13.11 -1.16 -12.06
N GLY A 8 12.64 -1.38 -13.29
CA GLY A 8 12.24 -0.28 -14.20
C GLY A 8 10.78 0.17 -14.03
N SER A 9 9.85 -0.78 -13.85
CA SER A 9 8.41 -0.51 -13.84
C SER A 9 7.91 0.08 -12.53
N THR A 10 7.17 1.18 -12.59
CA THR A 10 6.37 1.71 -11.45
C THR A 10 5.05 0.99 -11.28
N ALA A 11 4.70 0.07 -12.18
CA ALA A 11 3.45 -0.69 -12.14
C ALA A 11 3.59 -2.05 -11.45
N ARG A 12 4.81 -2.45 -11.06
CA ARG A 12 5.07 -3.71 -10.33
C ARG A 12 5.80 -3.42 -9.02
N PRO A 13 5.38 -4.02 -7.89
CA PRO A 13 6.06 -3.83 -6.62
C PRO A 13 7.48 -4.43 -6.67
N PRO A 14 8.50 -3.76 -6.13
CA PRO A 14 9.85 -4.32 -6.05
C PRO A 14 9.95 -5.43 -4.99
N VAL A 15 10.67 -6.50 -5.31
CA VAL A 15 10.98 -7.60 -4.38
C VAL A 15 12.01 -7.14 -3.34
N LEU A 16 11.76 -7.44 -2.06
CA LEU A 16 12.73 -7.23 -0.99
C LEU A 16 13.61 -8.48 -0.87
N ASP A 17 14.81 -8.42 -1.43
CA ASP A 17 15.79 -9.53 -1.45
C ASP A 17 16.88 -9.41 -0.37
N GLY A 18 16.87 -8.31 0.39
CA GLY A 18 17.83 -8.03 1.47
C GLY A 18 19.16 -7.42 1.02
N THR A 19 19.42 -7.24 -0.27
CA THR A 19 20.73 -6.77 -0.75
C THR A 19 20.84 -5.24 -0.84
N ASN A 20 19.73 -4.53 -1.10
CA ASN A 20 19.74 -3.07 -1.22
C ASN A 20 18.43 -2.44 -0.73
N TYR A 21 18.31 -2.32 0.60
CA TYR A 21 17.12 -1.74 1.23
C TYR A 21 16.86 -0.28 0.81
N ALA A 22 17.90 0.54 0.61
CA ALA A 22 17.74 1.93 0.21
C ALA A 22 17.10 2.05 -1.19
N TYR A 23 17.59 1.25 -2.14
CA TYR A 23 17.02 1.16 -3.48
C TYR A 23 15.59 0.62 -3.44
N TRP A 24 15.36 -0.48 -2.73
CA TRP A 24 14.04 -1.07 -2.56
C TRP A 24 13.04 -0.07 -1.97
N LYS A 25 13.42 0.66 -0.91
CA LYS A 25 12.58 1.66 -0.25
C LYS A 25 12.19 2.80 -1.21
N ALA A 26 13.14 3.28 -2.01
CA ALA A 26 12.86 4.33 -2.99
C ALA A 26 11.88 3.84 -4.07
N ARG A 27 12.07 2.63 -4.59
CA ARG A 27 11.18 2.01 -5.60
C ARG A 27 9.79 1.71 -5.04
N MET A 28 9.70 1.15 -3.84
CA MET A 28 8.43 0.85 -3.17
C MET A 28 7.65 2.14 -2.88
N THR A 29 8.34 3.20 -2.44
CA THR A 29 7.72 4.51 -2.25
C THR A 29 7.16 5.06 -3.57
N ALA A 30 7.89 4.94 -4.67
CA ALA A 30 7.42 5.39 -5.99
C ALA A 30 6.22 4.56 -6.50
N PHE A 31 6.25 3.23 -6.32
CA PHE A 31 5.15 2.32 -6.63
C PHE A 31 3.87 2.72 -5.88
N LEU A 32 3.94 2.85 -4.55
CA LEU A 32 2.79 3.25 -3.73
C LEU A 32 2.23 4.63 -4.12
N LYS A 33 3.11 5.60 -4.41
CA LYS A 33 2.68 6.93 -4.90
C LYS A 33 1.99 6.88 -6.26
N SER A 34 2.36 5.95 -7.13
CA SER A 34 1.73 5.80 -8.44
C SER A 34 0.36 5.12 -8.37
N MET A 35 0.06 4.40 -7.29
CA MET A 35 -1.28 3.89 -7.01
C MET A 35 -2.16 5.03 -6.51
N ASP A 36 -1.82 5.58 -5.34
CA ASP A 36 -2.51 6.70 -4.75
C ASP A 36 -1.72 7.27 -3.55
N THR A 37 -1.83 8.58 -3.33
CA THR A 37 -1.10 9.25 -2.23
C THR A 37 -1.64 8.89 -0.85
N THR A 38 -2.91 8.53 -0.73
CA THR A 38 -3.53 8.01 0.50
C THR A 38 -2.99 6.62 0.82
N THR A 39 -2.80 5.76 -0.19
CA THR A 39 -2.18 4.43 -0.02
C THR A 39 -0.80 4.53 0.64
N LEU A 40 0.08 5.44 0.21
CA LEU A 40 1.38 5.65 0.88
C LEU A 40 1.24 6.13 2.33
N LYS A 41 0.26 7.01 2.61
CA LYS A 41 0.02 7.51 3.98
C LYS A 41 -0.44 6.37 4.90
N VAL A 42 -1.37 5.53 4.43
CA VAL A 42 -1.88 4.35 5.14
C VAL A 42 -0.75 3.39 5.48
N VAL A 43 0.12 3.06 4.52
CA VAL A 43 1.27 2.17 4.75
C VAL A 43 2.25 2.74 5.79
N ARG A 44 2.42 4.07 5.84
CA ARG A 44 3.33 4.74 6.79
C ARG A 44 2.75 4.90 8.19
N ALA A 45 1.47 5.27 8.28
CA ALA A 45 0.79 5.53 9.55
C ALA A 45 0.28 4.25 10.22
N GLY A 46 0.19 3.15 9.47
CA GLY A 46 -0.58 1.99 9.86
C GLY A 46 -2.01 2.12 9.33
N TRP A 47 -2.51 1.04 8.75
CA TRP A 47 -3.90 1.00 8.31
C TRP A 47 -4.84 0.97 9.52
N ILE A 48 -5.91 1.76 9.43
CA ILE A 48 -6.97 1.81 10.43
C ILE A 48 -8.24 1.33 9.73
N ALA A 49 -8.88 0.31 10.30
CA ALA A 49 -10.11 -0.22 9.75
C ALA A 49 -11.21 0.85 9.76
N PRO A 50 -12.06 0.93 8.71
CA PRO A 50 -13.21 1.83 8.73
C PRO A 50 -14.12 1.44 9.90
N THR A 51 -14.63 2.42 10.61
CA THR A 51 -15.60 2.22 11.69
C THR A 51 -16.90 2.94 11.38
N PHE A 52 -18.02 2.40 11.84
CA PHE A 52 -19.29 3.09 11.87
C PHE A 52 -19.71 3.35 13.32
N ASP A 53 -20.53 4.38 13.53
CA ASP A 53 -21.13 4.62 14.83
C ASP A 53 -22.32 3.68 15.01
N ASN A 54 -22.27 2.87 16.07
CA ASN A 54 -23.39 2.06 16.52
C ASN A 54 -23.77 2.50 17.92
N GLU A 55 -24.72 3.44 18.02
CA GLU A 55 -25.26 3.95 19.29
C GLU A 55 -24.16 4.51 20.21
N GLY A 56 -23.21 5.27 19.65
CA GLY A 56 -22.10 5.85 20.39
C GLY A 56 -20.91 4.91 20.64
N LEU A 57 -20.96 3.68 20.14
CA LEU A 57 -19.81 2.77 20.07
C LEU A 57 -19.26 2.73 18.65
N ALA A 58 -17.96 3.04 18.49
CA ALA A 58 -17.28 2.86 17.22
C ALA A 58 -17.02 1.36 16.97
N THR A 59 -17.78 0.77 16.05
CA THR A 59 -17.65 -0.64 15.64
C THR A 59 -16.94 -0.73 14.30
N VAL A 60 -16.04 -1.72 14.16
CA VAL A 60 -15.36 -1.99 12.89
C VAL A 60 -16.40 -2.37 11.84
N LYS A 61 -16.37 -1.68 10.70
CA LYS A 61 -17.24 -1.96 9.57
C LYS A 61 -16.77 -3.26 8.91
N PRO A 62 -17.64 -4.27 8.70
CA PRO A 62 -17.26 -5.48 7.98
C PRO A 62 -16.90 -5.15 6.53
N GLU A 63 -15.95 -5.89 5.95
CA GLU A 63 -15.41 -5.64 4.62
C GLU A 63 -16.48 -5.65 3.52
N ASP A 64 -17.47 -6.53 3.62
CA ASP A 64 -18.60 -6.61 2.68
C ASP A 64 -19.42 -5.30 2.59
N ASP A 65 -19.40 -4.47 3.63
CA ASP A 65 -20.12 -3.19 3.65
C ASP A 65 -19.23 -2.01 3.24
N TRP A 66 -17.96 -2.23 2.88
CA TRP A 66 -17.09 -1.14 2.45
C TRP A 66 -17.51 -0.62 1.08
N THR A 67 -17.54 0.70 0.93
CA THR A 67 -17.79 1.32 -0.37
C THR A 67 -16.49 1.34 -1.14
N GLU A 68 -16.46 0.69 -2.30
CA GLU A 68 -15.47 0.95 -3.34
C GLU A 68 -15.86 2.28 -3.98
N GLU A 69 -15.05 3.32 -3.80
CA GLU A 69 -15.29 4.65 -4.38
C GLU A 69 -15.39 4.59 -5.92
#